data_AF-A0A7W1ALQ5-F1
#
_entry.id   AF-A0A7W1ALQ5-F1
#
_cell.length_a   1.000
_cell.length_b   1.000
_cell.length_c   1.000
_cell.angle_alpha   90.00
_cell.angle_beta   90.00
_cell.angle_gamma   90.00
#
_symmetry.space_group_name_H-M   'P 1'
#
loop_
_entity.id
_entity.type
_entity.pdbx_description
1 polymer ?
#
loop_
_entity_poly.entity_id
_entity_poly.type
_entity_poly.pdbx_seq_one_letter_code
_entity_poly.pdbx_strand_id
1 'polypeptide(L)'
;LALAELDQREEGELVVVRGTVEADEALRGVLIDAEGVYRRMIFRARGTWVHEAAVDFTLVDARGARIRIEAGGARWMTPHKELVEYPSSRFAGAELSSKVKQLAAGKDSIEAIERVLPVGAAVQIVGYKTTSADATGVAREYREAPQRATLRSGTELPLVISRSDEPL
;
A
#
# COMPACT_ATOMS: atom_id res chain seq x y z
N LEU A 1 3.38 6.93 -17.00
CA LEU A 1 4.80 6.79 -17.42
C LEU A 1 5.15 5.29 -17.43
N ALA A 2 6.00 4.83 -18.35
CA ALA A 2 6.57 3.47 -18.22
C ALA A 2 7.60 3.46 -17.07
N LEU A 3 7.81 2.32 -16.41
CA LEU A 3 8.69 2.30 -15.23
C LEU A 3 10.15 2.55 -15.61
N ALA A 4 10.59 2.04 -16.77
CA ALA A 4 11.94 2.27 -17.29
C ALA A 4 12.24 3.76 -17.62
N GLU A 5 11.21 4.60 -17.75
CA GLU A 5 11.38 6.03 -18.07
C GLU A 5 11.59 6.88 -16.80
N LEU A 6 11.44 6.29 -15.60
CA LEU A 6 11.59 7.01 -14.33
C LEU A 6 13.02 7.46 -14.06
N ASP A 7 14.01 6.72 -14.55
CA ASP A 7 15.43 7.07 -14.38
C ASP A 7 15.77 8.41 -15.07
N GLN A 8 14.96 8.80 -16.06
CA GLN A 8 15.10 10.08 -16.79
C GLN A 8 14.36 11.25 -16.12
N ARG A 9 13.59 10.99 -15.06
CA ARG A 9 12.84 12.01 -14.30
C ARG A 9 13.70 12.64 -13.22
N GLU A 10 13.38 13.85 -12.81
CA GLU A 10 14.15 14.55 -11.78
C GLU A 10 13.90 13.96 -10.38
N GLU A 11 14.89 14.06 -9.49
CA GLU A 11 14.71 13.72 -8.07
C GLU A 11 13.64 14.63 -7.46
N GLY A 12 12.72 14.05 -6.70
CA GLY A 12 11.61 14.80 -6.11
C GLY A 12 10.49 15.15 -7.09
N GLU A 13 10.50 14.61 -8.30
CA GLU A 13 9.43 14.83 -9.26
C GLU A 13 8.18 13.98 -8.92
N LEU A 14 6.99 14.60 -8.98
CA LEU A 14 5.72 13.89 -8.85
C LEU A 14 5.39 13.14 -10.15
N VAL A 15 5.24 11.82 -10.07
CA VAL A 15 5.05 10.96 -11.24
C VAL A 15 3.86 10.02 -11.07
N VAL A 16 3.30 9.58 -12.20
CA VAL A 16 2.23 8.59 -12.26
C VAL A 16 2.71 7.35 -13.00
N VAL A 17 2.67 6.21 -12.31
CA VAL A 17 3.19 4.93 -12.80
C VAL A 17 2.12 3.85 -12.72
N ARG A 18 2.25 2.82 -13.53
CA ARG A 18 1.34 1.67 -13.55
C ARG A 18 2.15 0.37 -13.56
N GLY A 19 1.62 -0.65 -12.91
CA GLY A 19 2.22 -1.98 -12.93
C GLY A 19 1.49 -2.95 -12.01
N THR A 20 2.10 -4.10 -11.83
CA THR A 20 1.61 -5.21 -11.02
C THR A 20 2.38 -5.25 -9.71
N VAL A 21 1.65 -5.41 -8.60
CA VAL A 21 2.24 -5.52 -7.26
C VAL A 21 2.98 -6.85 -7.12
N GLU A 22 4.23 -6.79 -6.66
CA GLU A 22 5.03 -7.92 -6.19
C GLU A 22 5.59 -7.63 -4.80
N ALA A 23 5.67 -8.64 -3.93
CA ALA A 23 6.27 -8.50 -2.60
C ALA A 23 6.75 -9.85 -2.06
N ASP A 24 7.84 -9.80 -1.29
CA ASP A 24 8.36 -10.96 -0.54
C ASP A 24 7.65 -11.12 0.81
N GLU A 25 7.20 -10.01 1.39
CA GLU A 25 6.44 -9.96 2.63
C GLU A 25 5.02 -9.47 2.38
N ALA A 26 4.05 -10.02 3.10
CA ALA A 26 2.65 -9.63 3.02
C ALA A 26 2.04 -9.43 4.41
N LEU A 27 1.08 -8.53 4.48
CA LEU A 27 0.21 -8.34 5.63
C LEU A 27 -1.02 -9.23 5.49
N ARG A 28 -1.43 -9.84 6.59
CA ARG A 28 -2.70 -10.57 6.64
C ARG A 28 -3.88 -9.64 6.95
N GLY A 29 -5.01 -9.90 6.32
CA GLY A 29 -6.31 -9.34 6.68
C GLY A 29 -6.75 -9.75 8.08
N VAL A 30 -7.60 -8.92 8.68
CA VAL A 30 -8.10 -9.05 10.06
C VAL A 30 -9.49 -9.68 10.08
N LEU A 31 -10.36 -9.19 9.20
CA LEU A 31 -11.76 -9.58 9.02
C LEU A 31 -11.93 -10.52 7.83
N ILE A 32 -11.08 -10.36 6.81
CA ILE A 32 -11.06 -11.22 5.61
C ILE A 32 -9.81 -12.10 5.60
N ASP A 33 -9.95 -13.33 5.11
CA ASP A 33 -8.81 -14.24 4.93
C ASP A 33 -8.11 -13.94 3.61
N ALA A 34 -7.32 -12.86 3.59
CA ALA A 34 -6.57 -12.42 2.43
C ALA A 34 -5.21 -11.87 2.86
N GLU A 35 -4.21 -11.99 2.00
CA GLU A 35 -2.88 -11.39 2.19
C GLU A 35 -2.61 -10.33 1.12
N GLY A 36 -1.81 -9.33 1.48
CA GLY A 36 -1.46 -8.26 0.56
C GLY A 36 -0.51 -7.23 1.13
N VAL A 37 -0.13 -6.27 0.31
CA VAL A 37 0.88 -5.26 0.65
C VAL A 37 0.30 -4.04 1.36
N TYR A 38 -1.01 -3.86 1.28
CA TYR A 38 -1.73 -2.75 1.90
C TYR A 38 -3.06 -3.24 2.45
N ARG A 39 -3.40 -2.86 3.68
CA ARG A 39 -4.66 -3.14 4.34
C ARG A 39 -5.30 -1.84 4.79
N ARG A 40 -6.57 -1.64 4.42
CA ARG A 40 -7.41 -0.51 4.87
C ARG A 40 -8.65 -1.05 5.56
N MET A 41 -8.85 -0.61 6.80
CA MET A 41 -10.03 -0.89 7.59
C MET A 41 -10.79 0.39 7.86
N ILE A 42 -12.10 0.36 7.67
CA ILE A 42 -13.02 1.43 8.09
C ILE A 42 -13.97 0.83 9.10
N PHE A 43 -14.18 1.50 10.23
CA PHE A 43 -15.11 1.05 11.25
C PHE A 43 -15.94 2.21 11.79
N ARG A 44 -17.20 1.92 12.16
CA ARG A 44 -18.08 2.86 12.84
C ARG A 44 -18.03 2.62 14.34
N ALA A 45 -17.37 3.52 15.05
CA ALA A 45 -17.21 3.46 16.50
C ALA A 45 -17.12 4.89 17.06
N ARG A 46 -18.26 5.45 17.51
CA ARG A 46 -18.36 6.86 17.91
C ARG A 46 -17.86 7.81 16.80
N GLY A 47 -18.32 7.56 15.57
CA GLY A 47 -17.84 8.20 14.34
C GLY A 47 -17.20 7.21 13.38
N THR A 48 -16.79 7.70 12.21
CA THR A 48 -16.04 6.91 11.21
C THR A 48 -14.56 6.98 11.52
N TRP A 49 -13.92 5.82 11.60
CA TRP A 49 -12.50 5.70 11.81
C TRP A 49 -11.86 4.87 10.71
N VAL A 50 -10.61 5.21 10.37
CA VAL A 50 -9.81 4.53 9.36
C VAL A 50 -8.51 4.05 9.99
N HIS A 51 -8.17 2.79 9.76
CA HIS A 51 -6.88 2.22 10.11
C HIS A 51 -6.23 1.63 8.86
N GLU A 52 -5.00 2.05 8.58
CA GLU A 52 -4.23 1.60 7.43
C GLU A 52 -2.92 0.99 7.90
N ALA A 53 -2.50 -0.07 7.22
CA ALA A 53 -1.21 -0.70 7.39
C ALA A 53 -0.68 -1.10 6.02
N ALA A 54 0.60 -0.87 5.78
CA ALA A 54 1.24 -1.21 4.52
C ALA A 54 2.66 -1.71 4.78
N VAL A 55 3.13 -2.57 3.89
CA VAL A 55 4.54 -2.92 3.76
C VAL A 55 5.03 -2.36 2.45
N ASP A 56 6.30 -2.02 2.39
CA ASP A 56 6.92 -1.59 1.15
C ASP A 56 6.93 -2.76 0.14
N PHE A 57 6.67 -2.50 -1.13
CA PHE A 57 6.56 -3.53 -2.16
C PHE A 57 7.24 -3.13 -3.47
N THR A 58 7.24 -4.01 -4.47
CA THR A 58 7.78 -3.76 -5.81
C THR A 58 6.64 -3.62 -6.80
N LEU A 59 6.78 -2.69 -7.74
CA LEU A 59 5.87 -2.55 -8.87
C LEU A 59 6.58 -3.00 -10.15
N VAL A 60 5.93 -3.85 -10.94
CA VAL A 60 6.48 -4.41 -12.18
C VAL A 60 5.58 -4.08 -13.37
N ASP A 61 6.14 -3.50 -14.43
CA ASP A 61 5.36 -3.21 -15.63
C ASP A 61 5.35 -4.39 -16.62
N ALA A 62 4.58 -4.26 -17.69
CA ALA A 62 4.44 -5.29 -18.72
C ALA A 62 5.75 -5.62 -19.46
N ARG A 63 6.78 -4.78 -19.34
CA ARG A 63 8.11 -4.98 -19.94
C ARG A 63 9.10 -5.59 -18.94
N GLY A 64 8.67 -5.87 -17.72
CA GLY A 64 9.50 -6.41 -16.64
C GLY A 64 10.38 -5.37 -15.93
N ALA A 65 10.19 -4.08 -16.20
CA ALA A 65 10.87 -3.04 -15.43
C ALA A 65 10.28 -2.99 -14.02
N ARG A 66 11.15 -2.81 -13.01
CA ARG A 66 10.81 -2.92 -11.59
C ARG A 66 11.19 -1.64 -10.87
N ILE A 67 10.31 -1.15 -10.00
CA ILE A 67 10.63 -0.07 -9.06
C ILE A 67 10.21 -0.43 -7.64
N ARG A 68 10.85 0.20 -6.66
CA ARG A 68 10.49 0.08 -5.25
C ARG A 68 9.39 1.09 -4.89
N ILE A 69 8.42 0.66 -4.10
CA ILE A 69 7.40 1.51 -3.51
C ILE A 69 7.60 1.54 -2.00
N GLU A 70 7.93 2.71 -1.46
CA GLU A 70 7.94 2.98 -0.03
C GLU A 70 6.52 3.39 0.40
N ALA A 71 5.79 2.45 0.99
CA ALA A 71 4.36 2.59 1.29
C ALA A 71 4.10 3.41 2.57
N GLY A 72 5.15 3.87 3.25
CA GLY A 72 5.05 4.78 4.38
C GLY A 72 4.24 6.04 4.05
N GLY A 73 3.16 6.25 4.80
CA GLY A 73 2.28 7.41 4.61
C GLY A 73 1.39 7.36 3.36
N ALA A 74 1.40 6.25 2.63
CA ALA A 74 0.56 6.08 1.45
C ALA A 74 -0.93 6.10 1.79
N ARG A 75 -1.75 6.37 0.77
CA ARG A 75 -3.22 6.36 0.83
C ARG A 75 -3.75 5.53 -0.32
N TRP A 76 -4.55 4.52 0.01
CA TRP A 76 -5.24 3.73 -0.99
C TRP A 76 -6.63 4.28 -1.26
N MET A 77 -6.86 4.73 -2.49
CA MET A 77 -8.17 5.12 -2.99
C MET A 77 -8.94 3.86 -3.36
N THR A 78 -10.05 3.63 -2.66
CA THR A 78 -10.96 2.51 -2.93
C THR A 78 -12.39 3.02 -2.99
N PRO A 79 -13.24 2.50 -3.87
CA PRO A 79 -14.66 2.84 -3.86
C PRO A 79 -15.29 2.51 -2.51
N HIS A 80 -16.16 3.40 -2.05
CA HIS A 80 -16.94 3.18 -0.84
C HIS A 80 -17.82 1.95 -1.00
N LYS A 81 -17.83 1.08 0.01
CA LYS A 81 -18.81 0.00 0.14
C LYS A 81 -19.44 0.02 1.52
N GLU A 82 -20.58 -0.65 1.64
CA GLU A 82 -21.33 -0.78 2.88
C GLU A 82 -20.52 -1.47 3.98
N LEU A 83 -20.67 -0.99 5.22
CA LEU A 83 -20.09 -1.62 6.40
C LEU A 83 -20.87 -2.89 6.72
N VAL A 84 -20.18 -3.91 7.21
CA VAL A 84 -20.75 -5.17 7.66
C VAL A 84 -20.56 -5.30 9.16
N GLU A 85 -21.55 -5.83 9.86
CA GLU A 85 -21.48 -6.05 11.30
C GLU A 85 -20.63 -7.28 11.62
N TYR A 86 -19.60 -7.11 12.46
CA TYR A 86 -18.73 -8.18 12.92
C TYR A 86 -18.76 -8.31 14.45
N PRO A 87 -18.66 -9.51 15.01
CA PRO A 87 -18.50 -9.69 16.45
C PRO A 87 -17.18 -9.09 16.94
N SER A 88 -17.20 -8.43 18.11
CA SER A 88 -16.04 -7.71 18.65
C SER A 88 -14.81 -8.59 18.90
N SER A 89 -15.00 -9.90 19.10
CA SER A 89 -13.93 -10.89 19.26
C SER A 89 -12.99 -10.96 18.05
N ARG A 90 -13.44 -10.57 16.85
CA ARG A 90 -12.58 -10.47 15.64
C ARG A 90 -11.52 -9.36 15.74
N PHE A 91 -11.67 -8.44 16.68
CA PHE A 91 -10.77 -7.30 16.86
C PHE A 91 -9.82 -7.46 18.07
N ALA A 92 -9.72 -8.66 18.64
CA ALA A 92 -8.88 -8.96 19.80
C ALA A 92 -7.49 -9.51 19.45
N GLY A 93 -7.20 -9.77 18.16
CA GLY A 93 -5.94 -10.38 17.69
C GLY A 93 -4.67 -9.64 18.13
N ALA A 94 -3.59 -10.38 18.40
CA ALA A 94 -2.36 -9.83 18.97
C ALA A 94 -1.72 -8.77 18.07
N GLU A 95 -1.69 -9.05 16.78
CA GLU A 95 -1.27 -8.23 15.64
C GLU A 95 -2.04 -6.91 15.42
N LEU A 96 -3.15 -6.68 16.15
CA LEU A 96 -3.90 -5.43 16.05
C LEU A 96 -3.33 -4.33 16.95
N SER A 97 -3.37 -3.09 16.44
CA SER A 97 -2.98 -1.93 17.23
C SER A 97 -3.86 -1.77 18.47
N SER A 98 -3.27 -1.25 19.55
CA SER A 98 -3.98 -0.99 20.81
C SER A 98 -5.23 -0.14 20.61
N LYS A 99 -5.18 0.79 19.65
CA LYS A 99 -6.29 1.67 19.28
C LYS A 99 -7.46 0.90 18.65
N VAL A 100 -7.20 -0.04 17.75
CA VAL A 100 -8.24 -0.90 17.16
C VAL A 100 -8.90 -1.76 18.25
N LYS A 101 -8.10 -2.34 19.14
CA LYS A 101 -8.59 -3.13 20.28
C LYS A 101 -9.50 -2.30 21.20
N GLN A 102 -9.10 -1.07 21.52
CA GLN A 102 -9.88 -0.16 22.37
C GLN A 102 -11.24 0.22 21.76
N LEU A 103 -11.32 0.33 20.43
CA LEU A 103 -12.58 0.67 19.76
C LEU A 103 -13.61 -0.45 19.76
N ALA A 104 -13.13 -1.68 19.92
CA ALA A 104 -13.93 -2.90 20.08
C ALA A 104 -14.30 -3.21 21.53
N ALA A 105 -13.53 -2.68 22.48
CA ALA A 105 -13.72 -2.97 23.89
C ALA A 105 -15.11 -2.55 24.39
N GLY A 106 -15.80 -3.46 25.08
CA GLY A 106 -17.11 -3.20 25.68
C GLY A 106 -18.29 -3.17 24.70
N LYS A 107 -18.13 -3.72 23.49
CA LYS A 107 -19.20 -3.86 22.50
C LYS A 107 -19.41 -5.33 22.12
N ASP A 108 -20.64 -5.69 21.78
CA ASP A 108 -20.96 -7.01 21.24
C ASP A 108 -20.54 -7.13 19.77
N SER A 109 -20.77 -6.07 19.00
CA SER A 109 -20.47 -6.00 17.57
C SER A 109 -19.94 -4.63 17.13
N ILE A 110 -19.34 -4.60 15.94
CA ILE A 110 -18.83 -3.39 15.28
C ILE A 110 -19.13 -3.47 13.80
N GLU A 111 -19.72 -2.41 13.25
CA GLU A 111 -19.78 -2.21 11.81
C GLU A 111 -18.39 -1.86 11.27
N ALA A 112 -17.88 -2.70 10.38
CA ALA A 112 -16.57 -2.52 9.79
C ALA A 112 -16.54 -3.00 8.34
N ILE A 113 -15.50 -2.58 7.63
CA ILE A 113 -15.14 -3.16 6.35
C ILE A 113 -13.63 -3.18 6.24
N GLU A 114 -13.13 -4.25 5.63
CA GLU A 114 -11.72 -4.40 5.33
C GLU A 114 -11.49 -4.52 3.82
N ARG A 115 -10.39 -3.93 3.38
CA ARG A 115 -9.80 -4.11 2.06
C ARG A 115 -8.34 -4.47 2.21
N VAL A 116 -7.91 -5.40 1.37
CA VAL A 116 -6.51 -5.77 1.21
C VAL A 116 -6.16 -5.62 -0.26
N LEU A 117 -5.03 -4.97 -0.54
CA LEU A 117 -4.44 -4.88 -1.88
C LEU A 117 -3.54 -6.09 -2.09
N PRO A 118 -3.97 -7.09 -2.87
CA PRO A 118 -3.23 -8.34 -2.98
C PRO A 118 -1.98 -8.19 -3.84
N VAL A 119 -1.02 -9.08 -3.63
CA VAL A 119 0.07 -9.34 -4.58
C VAL A 119 -0.56 -9.80 -5.91
N GLY A 120 0.01 -9.34 -7.03
CA GLY A 120 -0.52 -9.57 -8.37
C GLY A 120 -1.60 -8.56 -8.81
N ALA A 121 -2.01 -7.61 -7.95
CA ALA A 121 -2.94 -6.57 -8.36
C ALA A 121 -2.28 -5.59 -9.34
N ALA A 122 -3.00 -5.25 -10.42
CA ALA A 122 -2.65 -4.14 -11.30
C ALA A 122 -3.09 -2.81 -10.67
N VAL A 123 -2.14 -1.90 -10.46
CA VAL A 123 -2.35 -0.62 -9.80
C VAL A 123 -1.78 0.55 -10.58
N GLN A 124 -2.33 1.72 -10.31
CA GLN A 124 -1.75 3.00 -10.65
C GLN A 124 -1.30 3.68 -9.35
N ILE A 125 -0.09 4.24 -9.36
CA ILE A 125 0.49 4.92 -8.20
C ILE A 125 0.93 6.31 -8.60
N VAL A 126 0.56 7.29 -7.77
CA VAL A 126 1.06 8.66 -7.82
C VAL A 126 1.97 8.87 -6.62
N GLY A 127 3.20 9.29 -6.85
CA GLY A 127 4.16 9.51 -5.76
C GLY A 127 5.36 10.29 -6.25
N TYR A 128 6.21 10.70 -5.30
CA TYR A 128 7.43 11.41 -5.61
C TYR A 128 8.54 10.43 -5.93
N LYS A 129 9.18 10.63 -7.08
CA LYS A 129 10.38 9.89 -7.46
C LYS A 129 11.51 10.25 -6.50
N THR A 130 12.18 9.23 -5.98
CA THR A 130 13.40 9.38 -5.21
C THR A 130 14.43 8.34 -5.62
N THR A 131 15.68 8.60 -5.30
CA THR A 131 16.80 7.69 -5.50
C THR A 131 17.15 7.05 -4.17
N SER A 132 16.89 5.74 -4.05
CA SER A 132 17.34 4.94 -2.91
C SER A 132 18.07 3.70 -3.42
N ALA A 133 19.00 3.17 -2.63
CA ALA A 133 19.71 1.95 -3.00
C ALA A 133 18.72 0.78 -2.99
N ASP A 134 18.57 0.10 -4.13
CA ASP A 134 17.78 -1.13 -4.21
C ASP A 134 18.52 -2.25 -3.46
N ALA A 135 18.06 -2.57 -2.25
CA ALA A 135 18.62 -3.63 -1.41
C ALA A 135 18.52 -5.03 -2.05
N THR A 136 17.70 -5.18 -3.11
CA THR A 136 17.52 -6.44 -3.85
C THR A 136 18.37 -6.53 -5.13
N GLY A 137 19.13 -5.47 -5.45
CA GLY A 137 20.02 -5.43 -6.61
C GLY A 137 21.21 -6.38 -6.50
N VAL A 138 21.54 -7.08 -7.59
CA VAL A 138 22.65 -8.05 -7.63
C VAL A 138 24.00 -7.36 -7.52
N ALA A 139 24.78 -7.74 -6.51
CA ALA A 139 25.96 -6.99 -6.12
C ALA A 139 27.20 -7.06 -7.02
N ARG A 140 27.14 -7.82 -8.11
CA ARG A 140 28.32 -8.13 -8.94
C ARG A 140 28.48 -7.23 -10.15
N GLU A 141 27.51 -6.36 -10.45
CA GLU A 141 27.52 -5.46 -11.61
C GLU A 141 27.87 -3.99 -11.25
N TYR A 142 28.29 -3.74 -10.00
CA TYR A 142 28.49 -2.40 -9.40
C TYR A 142 29.71 -1.61 -9.90
N ARG A 143 29.79 -1.30 -11.20
CA ARG A 143 30.61 -0.15 -11.68
C ARG A 143 29.78 1.10 -11.98
N GLU A 144 28.47 0.97 -12.05
CA GLU A 144 27.52 2.09 -12.15
C GLU A 144 26.57 2.04 -10.95
N ALA A 145 26.15 3.21 -10.43
CA ALA A 145 25.37 3.27 -9.21
C ALA A 145 24.02 2.55 -9.39
N PRO A 146 23.64 1.61 -8.50
CA PRO A 146 22.36 0.91 -8.56
C PRO A 146 21.24 1.82 -8.07
N GLN A 147 21.03 2.97 -8.70
CA GLN A 147 19.92 3.85 -8.38
C GLN A 147 18.76 3.48 -9.31
N ARG A 148 17.96 2.48 -8.92
CA ARG A 148 16.62 2.31 -9.50
C ARG A 148 15.67 3.32 -8.84
N ALA A 149 14.78 3.91 -9.62
CA ALA A 149 13.78 4.82 -9.09
C ALA A 149 12.92 4.15 -8.00
N THR A 150 12.69 4.90 -6.93
CA THR A 150 11.76 4.56 -5.84
C THR A 150 10.65 5.59 -5.83
N LEU A 151 9.42 5.18 -5.51
CA LEU A 151 8.32 6.10 -5.25
C LEU A 151 7.95 6.12 -3.78
N ARG A 152 7.77 7.32 -3.23
CA ARG A 152 7.35 7.53 -1.83
C ARG A 152 6.38 8.68 -1.67
N SER A 153 5.83 8.80 -0.45
CA SER A 153 5.06 9.97 -0.04
C SER A 153 5.95 11.22 0.03
N GLY A 154 5.42 12.38 -0.34
CA GLY A 154 6.08 13.67 -0.19
C GLY A 154 5.39 14.56 0.84
N THR A 155 5.87 15.80 0.97
CA THR A 155 5.35 16.77 1.92
C THR A 155 4.01 17.38 1.50
N GLU A 156 3.75 17.50 0.20
CA GLU A 156 2.52 18.11 -0.32
C GLU A 156 1.45 17.06 -0.67
N LEU A 157 1.87 15.90 -1.17
CA LEU A 157 0.97 14.80 -1.55
C LEU A 157 1.44 13.48 -0.92
N PRO A 158 0.55 12.70 -0.26
CA PRO A 158 0.86 11.32 0.09
C PRO A 158 1.03 10.47 -1.17
N LEU A 159 1.70 9.32 -1.05
CA LEU A 159 1.70 8.34 -2.13
C LEU A 159 0.27 7.81 -2.31
N VAL A 160 -0.33 8.02 -3.47
CA VAL A 160 -1.71 7.62 -3.77
C VAL A 160 -1.71 6.36 -4.60
N ILE A 161 -2.42 5.33 -4.14
CA ILE A 161 -2.61 4.06 -4.85
C ILE A 161 -4.07 3.99 -5.32
N SER A 162 -4.32 3.57 -6.55
CA SER A 162 -5.63 3.16 -7.06
C SER A 162 -5.49 1.89 -7.89
N ARG A 163 -6.59 1.16 -8.10
CA ARG A 163 -6.55 0.06 -9.07
C ARG A 163 -6.47 0.62 -10.50
N SER A 164 -5.81 -0.09 -11.41
CA SER A 164 -5.64 0.38 -12.79
C SER A 164 -6.94 0.47 -13.58
N ASP A 165 -7.98 -0.25 -13.16
CA ASP A 165 -9.33 -0.22 -13.74
C ASP A 165 -10.24 0.85 -13.13
N GLU A 166 -9.75 1.61 -12.14
CA GLU A 166 -10.48 2.69 -11.47
C GLU A 166 -9.88 4.07 -11.84
N PRO A 167 -10.71 5.07 -12.19
CA PRO A 167 -10.21 6.43 -12.39
C PRO A 167 -9.66 7.01 -11.07
N LEU A 168 -8.59 7.80 -11.17
CA LEU A 168 -8.09 8.61 -10.05
C LEU A 168 -9.06 9.73 -9.69
#